data_AF-A0A0B7NTD3-F1
#
_entry.id   AF-A0A0B7NTD3-F1
#
_cell.length_a   1.000
_cell.length_b   1.000
_cell.length_c   1.000
_cell.angle_alpha   90.00
_cell.angle_beta   90.00
_cell.angle_gamma   90.00
#
_symmetry.space_group_name_H-M   'P 1'
#
loop_
_entity.id
_entity.type
_entity.pdbx_description
1 polymer ?
#
loop_
_entity_poly.entity_id
_entity_poly.type
_entity_poly.pdbx_seq_one_letter_code
_entity_poly.pdbx_strand_id
1 'polypeptide(L)'
;MTRQAPPVPIHRPTIDISLALIFARSIASRSTTSIKLLQQKLAFLLAMAAFLRPSDLARIPYVSCSITDGGCFNFNVVAPKETRNKRRIIKSFKIHPHVCPMLNFVRYNASRLFAITLV
;
A
#
# COMPACT_ATOMS: atom_id res chain seq x y z
N MET A 1 19.80 33.81 5.68
CA MET A 1 21.02 33.03 5.37
C MET A 1 20.62 31.64 4.91
N THR A 2 20.62 31.40 3.60
CA THR A 2 20.19 30.15 2.95
C THR A 2 21.36 29.16 2.90
N ARG A 3 21.43 28.24 3.87
CA ARG A 3 22.23 27.03 3.69
C ARG A 3 21.46 26.09 2.77
N GLN A 4 21.74 26.12 1.48
CA GLN A 4 21.41 25.01 0.58
C GLN A 4 22.71 24.52 -0.05
N ALA A 5 23.42 23.67 0.68
CA ALA A 5 24.42 22.82 0.04
C ALA A 5 23.71 21.93 -1.00
N PRO A 6 24.33 21.68 -2.17
CA PRO A 6 23.73 20.84 -3.19
C PRO A 6 23.40 19.45 -2.63
N PRO A 7 22.32 18.79 -3.11
CA PRO A 7 21.97 17.45 -2.68
C PRO A 7 23.15 16.50 -2.92
N VAL A 8 23.74 15.98 -1.85
CA VAL A 8 24.81 14.98 -1.94
C VAL A 8 24.16 13.60 -1.96
N PRO A 9 24.59 12.68 -2.85
CA PRO A 9 24.17 11.30 -2.79
C PRO A 9 24.50 10.73 -1.40
N ILE A 10 23.47 10.43 -0.62
CA ILE A 10 23.64 9.66 0.60
C ILE A 10 23.94 8.25 0.12
N HIS A 11 25.20 7.82 0.20
CA HIS A 11 25.69 6.52 -0.28
C HIS A 11 24.69 5.41 0.08
N ARG A 12 23.87 5.00 -0.89
CA ARG A 12 22.97 3.86 -0.78
C ARG A 12 23.32 2.92 -1.93
N PRO A 13 23.50 1.62 -1.66
CA PRO A 13 23.64 0.66 -2.74
C PRO A 13 22.39 0.72 -3.64
N THR A 14 22.57 0.48 -4.93
CA THR A 14 21.47 0.28 -5.86
C THR A 14 20.56 -0.82 -5.33
N ILE A 15 19.29 -0.51 -5.11
CA ILE A 15 18.32 -1.49 -4.60
C ILE A 15 17.71 -2.21 -5.79
N ASP A 16 18.02 -3.50 -5.95
CA ASP A 16 17.33 -4.35 -6.92
C ASP A 16 15.96 -4.76 -6.38
N ILE A 17 14.91 -4.29 -7.05
CA ILE A 17 13.51 -4.60 -6.73
C ILE A 17 12.96 -5.75 -7.58
N SER A 18 13.75 -6.31 -8.50
CA SER A 18 13.30 -7.34 -9.46
C SER A 18 12.77 -8.57 -8.76
N LEU A 19 13.45 -9.04 -7.71
CA LEU A 19 13.01 -10.20 -6.93
C LEU A 19 11.64 -9.95 -6.25
N ALA A 20 11.42 -8.76 -5.72
CA ALA A 20 10.15 -8.40 -5.10
C ALA A 20 9.01 -8.35 -6.13
N LEU A 21 9.27 -7.82 -7.32
CA LEU A 21 8.31 -7.79 -8.42
C LEU A 21 7.99 -9.20 -8.93
N ILE A 22 9.00 -10.05 -9.10
CA ILE A 22 8.84 -11.44 -9.51
C ILE A 22 8.00 -12.21 -8.48
N PHE A 23 8.29 -12.03 -7.20
CA PHE A 23 7.53 -12.64 -6.11
C PHE A 23 6.07 -12.17 -6.07
N ALA A 24 5.81 -10.85 -6.15
CA ALA A 24 4.45 -10.32 -6.18
C ALA A 24 3.65 -10.84 -7.39
N ARG A 25 4.33 -11.03 -8.53
CA ARG A 25 3.76 -11.59 -9.76
C ARG A 25 3.45 -13.09 -9.62
N SER A 26 4.27 -13.87 -8.93
CA SER A 26 4.08 -15.32 -8.79
C SER A 26 2.85 -15.71 -7.96
N ILE A 27 2.41 -14.82 -7.06
CA ILE A 27 1.21 -15.04 -6.25
C ILE A 27 -0.04 -14.92 -7.12
N ALA A 28 -0.74 -16.04 -7.35
CA ALA A 28 -1.97 -16.04 -8.12
C ALA A 28 -3.11 -15.31 -7.39
N SER A 29 -3.91 -14.53 -8.14
CA SER A 29 -5.08 -13.82 -7.61
C SER A 29 -6.34 -14.69 -7.67
N ARG A 30 -6.32 -15.86 -7.01
CA ARG A 30 -7.42 -16.85 -7.02
C ARG A 30 -8.04 -17.02 -5.64
N SER A 31 -9.30 -17.47 -5.60
CA SER A 31 -10.01 -17.76 -4.35
C SER A 31 -9.36 -18.88 -3.54
N THR A 32 -8.64 -19.80 -4.21
CA THR A 32 -7.93 -20.94 -3.62
C THR A 32 -6.54 -20.58 -3.09
N THR A 33 -6.02 -19.38 -3.37
CA THR A 33 -4.72 -18.94 -2.89
C THR A 33 -4.79 -18.62 -1.40
N SER A 34 -3.77 -19.03 -0.64
CA SER A 34 -3.67 -18.75 0.80
C SER A 34 -3.84 -17.26 1.10
N ILE A 35 -4.68 -16.95 2.09
CA ILE A 35 -4.94 -15.59 2.56
C ILE A 35 -3.64 -14.85 2.88
N LYS A 36 -2.67 -15.53 3.49
CA LYS A 36 -1.36 -14.95 3.84
C LYS A 36 -0.61 -14.44 2.60
N LEU A 37 -0.56 -15.23 1.53
CA LEU A 37 0.09 -14.83 0.27
C LEU A 37 -0.68 -13.68 -0.38
N LEU A 38 -2.01 -13.74 -0.36
CA LEU A 38 -2.86 -12.68 -0.88
C LEU A 38 -2.66 -11.35 -0.12
N GLN A 39 -2.52 -11.41 1.21
CA GLN A 39 -2.18 -10.26 2.06
C GLN A 39 -0.81 -9.68 1.73
N GLN A 40 0.22 -10.53 1.56
CA GLN A 40 1.56 -10.07 1.17
C GLN A 40 1.54 -9.37 -0.19
N LYS A 41 0.83 -9.93 -1.17
CA LYS A 41 0.65 -9.30 -2.49
C LYS A 41 -0.07 -7.96 -2.38
N LEU A 42 -1.13 -7.89 -1.58
CA LEU A 42 -1.89 -6.66 -1.35
C LEU A 42 -1.02 -5.58 -0.69
N ALA A 43 -0.30 -5.93 0.38
CA ALA A 43 0.60 -5.03 1.09
C ALA A 43 1.66 -4.45 0.16
N PHE A 44 2.31 -5.30 -0.64
CA PHE A 44 3.29 -4.86 -1.63
C PHE A 44 2.69 -3.89 -2.64
N LEU A 45 1.53 -4.22 -3.21
CA LEU A 45 0.84 -3.37 -4.19
C LEU A 45 0.42 -2.02 -3.62
N LEU A 46 -0.09 -1.98 -2.39
CA LEU A 46 -0.47 -0.74 -1.73
C LEU A 46 0.75 0.12 -1.39
N ALA A 47 1.83 -0.50 -0.90
CA ALA A 47 3.09 0.21 -0.67
C ALA A 47 3.60 0.89 -1.94
N MET A 48 3.56 0.18 -3.08
CA MET A 48 4.04 0.70 -4.36
C MET A 48 3.08 1.73 -4.97
N ALA A 49 1.77 1.51 -4.92
CA ALA A 49 0.78 2.39 -5.55
C ALA A 49 0.55 3.70 -4.76
N ALA A 50 0.64 3.65 -3.43
CA ALA A 50 0.34 4.78 -2.55
C ALA A 50 1.57 5.28 -1.76
N PHE A 51 2.77 4.78 -2.07
CA PHE A 51 4.04 5.13 -1.40
C PHE A 51 3.99 4.97 0.13
N LEU A 52 3.31 3.91 0.59
CA LEU A 52 3.09 3.65 2.00
C LEU A 52 4.26 2.89 2.62
N ARG A 53 4.62 3.27 3.84
CA ARG A 53 5.59 2.51 4.64
C ARG A 53 4.91 1.28 5.26
N PRO A 54 5.68 0.26 5.67
CA PRO A 54 5.12 -0.87 6.42
C PRO A 54 4.31 -0.45 7.66
N SER A 55 4.78 0.59 8.38
CA SER A 55 4.05 1.17 9.53
C SER A 55 2.72 1.82 9.17
N ASP A 56 2.58 2.30 7.94
CA ASP A 56 1.39 2.96 7.44
C ASP A 56 0.34 1.91 7.06
N LEU A 57 0.78 0.81 6.41
CA LEU A 57 -0.06 -0.33 6.06
C LEU A 57 -0.70 -0.98 7.31
N ALA A 58 0.08 -1.16 8.38
CA ALA A 58 -0.42 -1.70 9.65
C ALA A 58 -1.46 -0.80 10.35
N ARG A 59 -1.67 0.42 9.87
CA ARG A 59 -2.57 1.42 10.45
C ARG A 59 -3.70 1.83 9.50
N ILE A 60 -4.00 0.99 8.52
CA ILE A 60 -5.20 1.13 7.69
C ILE A 60 -6.35 0.50 8.48
N PRO A 61 -7.29 1.30 9.01
CA PRO A 61 -8.44 0.74 9.72
C PRO A 61 -9.41 0.14 8.70
N TYR A 62 -9.81 -1.11 8.93
CA TYR A 62 -10.72 -1.85 8.04
C TYR A 62 -12.01 -1.07 7.75
N VAL A 63 -12.58 -0.42 8.78
CA VAL A 63 -13.82 0.38 8.67
C VAL A 63 -13.71 1.57 7.72
N SER A 64 -12.48 1.98 7.34
CA SER A 64 -12.28 3.05 6.36
C SER A 64 -12.15 2.55 4.92
N CYS A 65 -11.99 1.23 4.73
CA CYS A 65 -11.83 0.62 3.43
C CYS A 65 -13.20 0.49 2.75
N SER A 66 -13.32 1.01 1.53
CA SER A 66 -14.53 0.88 0.73
C SER A 66 -14.20 0.73 -0.75
N ILE A 67 -15.09 0.06 -1.48
CA ILE A 67 -15.03 -0.04 -2.94
C ILE A 67 -16.26 0.70 -3.47
N THR A 68 -16.01 1.65 -4.36
CA THR A 68 -17.07 2.40 -5.06
C THR A 68 -17.62 1.62 -6.23
N ASP A 69 -18.80 2.00 -6.74
CA ASP A 69 -19.43 1.35 -7.90
C ASP A 69 -18.54 1.39 -9.15
N GLY A 70 -17.76 2.47 -9.33
CA GLY A 70 -16.74 2.60 -10.36
C GLY A 70 -15.49 1.73 -10.16
N GLY A 71 -15.46 0.89 -9.12
CA GLY A 71 -14.36 -0.02 -8.82
C GLY A 71 -13.13 0.62 -8.19
N CYS A 72 -13.22 1.88 -7.75
CA CYS A 72 -12.12 2.53 -7.05
C CYS A 72 -12.08 2.06 -5.60
N PHE A 73 -10.88 1.73 -5.12
CA PHE A 73 -10.62 1.35 -3.74
C PHE A 73 -10.22 2.58 -2.92
N ASN A 74 -11.02 2.93 -1.93
CA ASN A 74 -10.74 4.02 -1.00
C ASN A 74 -10.34 3.47 0.36
N PHE A 75 -9.38 4.12 1.02
CA PHE A 75 -8.99 3.80 2.39
C PHE A 75 -8.33 4.99 3.06
N ASN A 76 -8.33 4.99 4.39
CA ASN A 76 -7.64 5.99 5.19
C ASN A 76 -6.41 5.38 5.87
N VAL A 77 -5.38 6.20 6.05
CA VAL A 77 -4.16 5.85 6.79
C VAL A 77 -3.99 6.85 7.91
N VAL A 78 -3.81 6.35 9.13
CA VAL A 78 -3.42 7.21 10.27
C VAL A 78 -1.91 7.40 10.23
N ALA A 79 -1.46 8.56 9.71
CA ALA A 79 -0.05 8.85 9.51
C ALA A 79 0.71 8.82 10.86
N PRO A 80 1.67 7.90 11.04
CA PRO A 80 2.31 7.68 12.33
C PRO A 80 3.27 8.80 12.73
N LYS A 81 3.94 9.43 11.77
CA LYS A 81 5.02 10.39 11.99
C LYS A 81 4.65 11.83 11.66
N GLU A 82 3.42 12.06 11.24
CA GLU A 82 2.93 13.40 10.91
C GLU A 82 1.88 13.80 11.93
N THR A 83 2.11 14.95 12.57
CA THR A 83 1.15 15.55 13.48
C THR A 83 0.86 16.97 13.03
N ARG A 84 -0.40 17.38 13.17
CA ARG A 84 -0.83 18.77 12.97
C ARG A 84 -1.61 19.17 14.20
N ASN A 85 -1.25 20.28 14.83
CA ASN A 85 -1.87 20.76 16.07
C ASN A 85 -1.91 19.68 17.17
N LYS A 86 -0.80 18.94 17.36
CA LYS A 86 -0.67 17.82 18.33
C LYS A 86 -1.64 16.64 18.10
N ARG A 87 -2.31 16.57 16.95
CA ARG A 87 -3.18 15.45 16.55
C ARG A 87 -2.56 14.67 15.40
N ARG A 88 -2.82 13.35 15.35
CA ARG A 88 -2.41 12.51 14.21
C ARG A 88 -3.19 12.92 12.97
N ILE A 89 -2.51 12.92 11.82
CA ILE A 89 -3.14 13.25 10.54
C ILE A 89 -3.71 11.97 9.93
N ILE A 90 -4.94 12.05 9.43
CA ILE A 90 -5.53 11.01 8.58
C ILE A 90 -5.30 11.41 7.13
N LYS A 91 -4.74 10.50 6.35
CA LYS A 91 -4.57 10.65 4.90
C LYS A 91 -5.53 9.72 4.19
N SER A 92 -6.32 10.27 3.27
CA SER A 92 -7.24 9.49 2.44
C SER A 92 -6.57 9.16 1.12
N PHE A 93 -6.69 7.91 0.69
CA PHE A 93 -6.16 7.40 -0.57
C PHE A 93 -7.29 6.83 -1.41
N LYS A 94 -7.16 7.01 -2.73
CA LYS A 94 -8.05 6.43 -3.74
C LYS A 94 -7.19 5.77 -4.81
N ILE A 95 -7.40 4.47 -5.00
CA ILE A 95 -6.76 3.70 -6.06
C ILE A 95 -7.81 3.42 -7.13
N HIS A 96 -7.57 3.93 -8.32
CA HIS A 96 -8.41 3.67 -9.48
C HIS A 96 -8.17 2.27 -10.02
N PRO A 97 -9.20 1.61 -10.58
CA PRO A 97 -9.00 0.35 -11.29
C PRO A 97 -8.01 0.59 -12.42
N HIS A 98 -7.09 -0.35 -12.59
CA HIS A 98 -6.04 -0.27 -13.60
C HIS A 98 -6.12 -1.49 -14.49
N VAL A 99 -5.82 -1.33 -15.78
CA VAL A 99 -5.79 -2.44 -16.76
C VAL A 99 -4.81 -3.56 -16.41
N CYS A 100 -3.82 -3.28 -15.55
CA CYS A 100 -2.88 -4.29 -15.06
C CYS A 100 -3.57 -5.29 -14.11
N PRO A 101 -3.50 -6.60 -14.37
CA PRO A 101 -4.07 -7.64 -13.50
C PRO A 101 -3.59 -7.56 -12.05
N MET A 102 -2.36 -7.08 -11.84
CA MET A 102 -1.78 -6.94 -10.51
C MET A 102 -2.51 -5.88 -9.68
N LEU A 103 -2.95 -4.77 -10.25
CA LEU A 103 -3.71 -3.74 -9.53
C LEU A 103 -5.21 -4.06 -9.42
N ASN A 104 -5.79 -4.77 -10.40
CA ASN A 104 -7.17 -5.26 -10.31
C ASN A 104 -7.39 -6.22 -9.11
N PHE A 105 -6.33 -6.88 -8.65
CA PHE A 105 -6.36 -7.69 -7.44
C PHE A 105 -6.77 -6.88 -6.19
N VAL A 106 -6.29 -5.64 -6.07
CA VAL A 106 -6.61 -4.74 -4.95
C VAL A 106 -8.12 -4.54 -4.86
N ARG A 107 -8.80 -4.37 -6.00
CA ARG A 107 -10.26 -4.20 -6.06
C ARG A 107 -11.02 -5.38 -5.44
N TYR A 108 -10.73 -6.61 -5.86
CA TYR A 108 -11.53 -7.77 -5.45
C TYR A 108 -11.18 -8.33 -4.07
N ASN A 109 -9.95 -8.12 -3.63
CA ASN A 109 -9.45 -8.78 -2.44
C ASN A 109 -9.18 -7.84 -1.27
N ALA A 110 -9.07 -6.52 -1.48
CA ALA A 110 -8.79 -5.62 -0.36
C ALA A 110 -9.89 -5.68 0.71
N SER A 111 -11.17 -5.54 0.33
CA SER A 111 -12.29 -5.65 1.26
C SER A 111 -12.34 -7.00 1.98
N ARG A 112 -11.99 -8.11 1.31
CA ARG A 112 -11.97 -9.45 1.92
C ARG A 112 -10.76 -9.67 2.84
N LEU A 113 -9.60 -9.12 2.48
CA LEU A 113 -8.33 -9.37 3.16
C LEU A 113 -8.04 -8.41 4.29
N PHE A 114 -8.60 -7.19 4.29
CA PHE A 114 -8.47 -6.25 5.42
C PHE A 114 -9.35 -6.62 6.62
N ALA A 115 -10.36 -7.48 6.45
CA ALA A 115 -11.13 -8.05 7.55
C ALA A 115 -10.27 -8.95 8.47
N ILE A 116 -9.14 -9.42 7.96
CA ILE A 116 -8.13 -10.19 8.68
C ILE A 116 -6.93 -9.26 8.78
N THR A 117 -6.61 -8.78 9.98
CA THR A 117 -5.50 -7.85 10.22
C THR A 117 -4.29 -8.22 9.36
N LEU A 118 -3.78 -7.26 8.58
CA LEU A 118 -2.50 -7.41 7.86
C LEU A 118 -1.40 -7.54 8.93
N VAL A 119 -0.90 -8.76 9.12
CA VAL A 119 0.22 -9.10 10.01
C VAL A 119 1.36 -9.64 9.18
#